data_AF-A0A485KFQ1-F1
#
_entry.id   AF-A0A485KFQ1-F1
#
_cell.length_a   1.000
_cell.length_b   1.000
_cell.length_c   1.000
_cell.angle_alpha   90.00
_cell.angle_beta   90.00
_cell.angle_gamma   90.00
#
_symmetry.space_group_name_H-M   'P 1'
#
loop_
_entity.id
_entity.type
_entity.pdbx_description
1 polymer ?
#
loop_
_entity_poly.entity_id
_entity_poly.type
_entity_poly.pdbx_seq_one_letter_code
_entity_poly.pdbx_strand_id
1 'polypeptide(L)'
;MKNAKMRSSYVKPFLTPDNMKERLRFAMGFLQPRLNGTYFFGNMYNYVHIDEKWFYLTTVKKKFYVYANEVVATRACKSKRFITKVMFLAAVARPRYDANKKCIFDRKIGIWPFVQKSVAVRTSRNRPKGAILTVTQSVDSDVYYD
;
A
#
# COMPACT_ATOMS: atom_id res chain seq x y z
N MET A 1 30.87 -15.83 -30.58
CA MET A 1 29.59 -15.10 -30.42
C MET A 1 29.47 -14.64 -28.97
N LYS A 2 29.29 -13.33 -28.71
CA LYS A 2 29.02 -12.84 -27.35
C LYS A 2 27.53 -13.03 -27.05
N ASN A 3 27.21 -13.92 -26.11
CA ASN A 3 25.83 -14.17 -25.71
C ASN A 3 25.30 -13.01 -24.86
N ALA A 4 24.30 -12.29 -25.37
CA ALA A 4 23.61 -11.25 -24.62
C ALA A 4 22.72 -11.88 -23.55
N LYS A 5 22.87 -11.44 -22.29
CA LYS A 5 22.01 -11.82 -21.17
C LYS A 5 21.08 -10.66 -20.81
N MET A 6 19.78 -10.92 -20.73
CA MET A 6 18.80 -9.94 -20.29
C MET A 6 19.03 -9.59 -18.81
N ARG A 7 19.20 -8.30 -18.51
CA ARG A 7 19.28 -7.77 -17.15
C ARG A 7 18.28 -6.62 -17.00
N SER A 8 17.63 -6.55 -15.85
CA SER A 8 16.74 -5.44 -15.48
C SER A 8 17.38 -4.59 -14.40
N SER A 9 17.28 -3.26 -14.53
CA SER A 9 17.55 -2.30 -13.46
C SER A 9 16.27 -1.61 -13.06
N TYR A 10 16.15 -1.26 -11.78
CA TYR A 10 15.05 -0.46 -11.26
C TYR A 10 15.59 0.92 -10.89
N VAL A 11 14.81 1.95 -11.17
CA VAL A 11 15.09 3.30 -10.67
C VAL A 11 14.99 3.26 -9.14
N LYS A 12 16.06 3.69 -8.47
CA LYS A 12 16.09 3.84 -7.01
C LYS A 12 16.01 5.32 -6.66
N PRO A 13 15.32 5.70 -5.57
CA PRO A 13 15.37 7.07 -5.07
C PRO A 13 16.82 7.49 -4.83
N PHE A 14 17.16 8.70 -5.26
CA PHE A 14 18.47 9.28 -4.99
C PHE A 14 18.53 9.73 -3.52
N LEU A 15 19.50 9.20 -2.76
CA LEU A 15 19.72 9.58 -1.37
C LEU A 15 20.95 10.49 -1.29
N THR A 16 20.74 11.72 -0.84
CA THR A 16 21.84 12.62 -0.50
C THR A 16 22.56 12.11 0.76
N PRO A 17 23.83 12.51 0.98
CA PRO A 17 24.53 12.21 2.22
C PRO A 17 23.75 12.61 3.48
N ASP A 18 23.07 13.76 3.45
CA ASP A 18 22.24 14.22 4.56
C ASP A 18 21.01 13.32 4.79
N ASN A 19 20.30 12.92 3.73
CA ASN A 19 19.19 11.97 3.84
C ASN A 19 19.65 10.63 4.42
N MET A 20 20.86 10.18 4.07
CA MET A 20 21.42 8.95 4.62
C MET A 20 21.73 9.09 6.12
N LYS A 21 22.31 10.23 6.52
CA LYS A 21 22.62 10.55 7.92
C LYS A 21 21.37 10.61 8.79
N GLU A 22 20.32 11.29 8.32
CA GLU A 22 19.05 11.37 9.04
C GLU A 22 18.36 10.01 9.19
N ARG A 23 18.34 9.20 8.13
CA ARG A 23 17.81 7.84 8.20
C ARG A 23 18.57 6.96 9.19
N LEU A 24 19.90 7.12 9.25
CA LEU A 24 20.73 6.39 10.21
C LEU A 24 20.44 6.84 11.65
N ARG A 25 20.36 8.16 11.89
CA ARG A 25 19.97 8.72 13.21
C ARG A 25 18.62 8.20 13.67
N PHE A 26 17.62 8.24 12.79
CA PHE A 26 16.30 7.69 13.05
C PHE A 26 16.38 6.19 13.43
N ALA A 27 17.08 5.38 12.65
CA ALA A 27 17.24 3.95 12.93
C ALA A 27 17.97 3.69 14.27
N MET A 28 18.97 4.49 14.60
CA MET A 28 19.69 4.41 15.88
C MET A 28 18.80 4.69 17.08
N GLY A 29 17.78 5.55 16.95
CA GLY A 29 16.81 5.84 18.01
C GLY A 29 15.99 4.62 18.47
N PHE A 30 15.95 3.55 17.67
CA PHE A 30 15.26 2.30 18.05
C PHE A 30 16.18 1.27 18.70
N LEU A 31 17.48 1.54 18.79
CA LEU A 31 18.45 0.63 19.39
C LEU A 31 18.48 0.83 20.91
N GLN A 32 18.52 -0.30 21.62
CA GLN A 32 18.67 -0.37 23.06
C GLN A 32 20.00 -1.06 23.39
N PRO A 33 20.79 -0.52 24.34
CA PRO A 33 22.05 -1.13 24.75
C PRO A 33 21.82 -2.38 25.60
N ARG A 34 22.75 -3.33 25.53
CA ARG A 34 22.85 -4.48 26.45
C ARG A 34 24.10 -4.36 27.31
N LEU A 35 24.06 -5.07 28.45
CA LEU A 35 25.17 -5.16 29.41
C LEU A 35 26.48 -5.70 28.80
N ASN A 36 26.39 -6.49 27.73
CA ASN A 36 27.56 -7.05 27.03
C ASN A 36 28.13 -6.12 25.93
N GLY A 37 27.72 -4.84 25.89
CA GLY A 37 28.17 -3.88 24.88
C GLY A 37 27.54 -4.04 23.49
N THR A 38 26.60 -4.98 23.31
CA THR A 38 25.85 -5.15 22.06
C THR A 38 24.57 -4.31 22.05
N TYR A 39 24.02 -4.07 20.87
CA TYR A 39 22.73 -3.37 20.70
C TYR A 39 21.68 -4.33 20.14
N PHE A 40 20.42 -4.07 20.46
CA PHE A 40 19.27 -4.75 19.87
C PHE A 40 18.17 -3.74 19.58
N PHE A 41 17.31 -4.04 18.61
CA PHE A 41 16.12 -3.23 18.39
C PHE A 41 15.13 -3.45 19.52
N GLY A 42 14.56 -2.36 20.03
CA GLY A 42 13.44 -2.42 20.95
C GLY A 42 12.31 -3.31 20.41
N ASN A 43 11.48 -3.86 21.30
CA ASN A 43 10.42 -4.77 20.88
C ASN A 43 9.35 -4.10 20.00
N MET A 44 9.25 -2.77 19.99
CA MET A 44 8.29 -1.98 19.23
C MET A 44 6.82 -2.37 19.46
N TYR A 45 6.49 -2.98 20.60
CA TYR A 45 5.11 -3.41 20.87
C TYR A 45 4.11 -2.25 21.02
N ASN A 46 4.62 -1.05 21.31
CA ASN A 46 3.83 0.18 21.45
C ASN A 46 3.79 1.02 20.16
N TYR A 47 4.27 0.49 19.04
CA TYR A 47 4.27 1.19 17.75
C TYR A 47 3.18 0.65 16.84
N VAL A 48 2.46 1.58 16.22
CA VAL A 48 1.54 1.33 15.12
C VAL A 48 2.11 1.99 13.88
N HIS A 49 2.34 1.20 12.84
CA HIS A 49 2.76 1.69 11.53
C HIS A 49 1.52 1.97 10.69
N ILE A 50 1.43 3.20 10.19
CA ILE A 50 0.33 3.67 9.36
C ILE A 50 0.90 4.04 7.99
N ASP A 51 0.23 3.62 6.93
CA ASP A 51 0.60 3.93 5.55
C ASP A 51 -0.65 4.12 4.69
N GLU A 52 -0.54 4.99 3.70
CA GLU A 52 -1.58 5.18 2.69
C GLU A 52 -1.21 4.46 1.41
N LYS A 53 -2.20 3.82 0.78
CA LYS A 53 -1.97 3.12 -0.48
C LYS A 53 -3.14 3.22 -1.44
N TRP A 54 -2.81 3.49 -2.70
CA TRP A 54 -3.75 3.40 -3.82
C TRP A 54 -3.94 1.95 -4.27
N PHE A 55 -5.17 1.47 -4.21
CA PHE A 55 -5.59 0.19 -4.76
C PHE A 55 -6.37 0.40 -6.05
N TYR A 56 -5.98 -0.29 -7.10
CA TYR A 56 -6.66 -0.26 -8.39
C TYR A 56 -7.61 -1.46 -8.48
N LEU A 57 -8.86 -1.22 -8.87
CA LEU A 57 -9.85 -2.29 -9.08
C LEU A 57 -9.37 -3.30 -10.14
N THR A 58 -8.57 -2.83 -11.10
CA THR A 58 -7.83 -3.68 -12.01
C THR A 58 -6.48 -3.08 -12.39
N THR A 59 -5.50 -3.93 -12.69
CA THR A 59 -4.27 -3.52 -13.36
C THR A 59 -4.48 -3.36 -14.87
N VAL A 60 -3.62 -2.53 -15.49
CA VAL A 60 -3.55 -2.31 -16.94
C VAL A 60 -3.10 -3.58 -17.65
N LYS A 61 -2.08 -4.24 -17.11
CA LYS A 61 -1.56 -5.52 -17.59
C LYS A 61 -1.85 -6.57 -16.53
N LYS A 62 -2.68 -7.56 -16.87
CA LYS A 62 -2.96 -8.73 -16.03
C LYS A 62 -2.53 -9.96 -16.80
N LYS A 63 -1.76 -10.84 -16.15
CA LYS A 63 -1.37 -12.14 -16.72
C LYS A 63 -2.49 -13.12 -16.44
N PHE A 64 -2.95 -13.82 -17.46
CA PHE A 64 -3.91 -14.91 -17.35
C PHE A 64 -3.17 -16.20 -17.68
N TYR A 65 -3.42 -17.24 -16.89
CA TYR A 65 -3.06 -18.61 -17.25
C TYR A 65 -4.29 -19.20 -17.93
N VAL A 66 -4.13 -19.60 -19.17
CA VAL A 66 -5.20 -20.05 -20.07
C VAL A 66 -4.67 -21.29 -20.77
N TYR A 67 -5.50 -22.33 -20.93
CA TYR A 67 -5.10 -23.54 -21.65
C TYR A 67 -4.89 -23.23 -23.14
N ALA A 68 -4.10 -24.06 -23.85
CA ALA A 68 -3.68 -23.77 -25.22
C ALA A 68 -4.84 -23.58 -26.22
N ASN A 69 -5.99 -24.17 -25.93
CA ASN A 69 -7.21 -24.10 -26.73
C ASN A 69 -8.25 -23.08 -26.25
N GLU A 70 -7.94 -22.31 -25.20
CA GLU A 70 -8.87 -21.34 -24.62
C GLU A 70 -8.53 -19.91 -25.08
N VAL A 71 -9.57 -19.10 -25.28
CA VAL A 71 -9.42 -17.69 -25.66
C VAL A 71 -9.29 -16.83 -24.41
N VAL A 72 -8.25 -15.99 -24.36
CA VAL A 72 -8.08 -15.02 -23.27
C VAL A 72 -9.24 -14.01 -23.28
N ALA A 73 -9.90 -13.84 -22.13
CA ALA A 73 -10.97 -12.87 -21.98
C ALA A 73 -10.53 -11.47 -22.41
N THR A 74 -11.23 -10.87 -23.39
CA THR A 74 -10.92 -9.54 -23.88
C THR A 74 -11.33 -8.50 -22.84
N ARG A 75 -10.40 -7.63 -22.45
CA ARG A 75 -10.61 -6.58 -21.47
C ARG A 75 -10.42 -5.22 -22.11
N ALA A 76 -11.52 -4.51 -22.33
CA ALA A 76 -11.51 -3.18 -22.93
C ALA A 76 -11.95 -2.11 -21.93
N CYS A 77 -11.23 -1.00 -21.89
CA CYS A 77 -11.65 0.23 -21.23
C CYS A 77 -11.27 1.42 -22.12
N LYS A 78 -12.05 2.51 -22.08
CA LYS A 78 -11.80 3.68 -22.95
C LYS A 78 -10.45 4.34 -22.69
N SER A 79 -9.97 4.32 -21.45
CA SER A 79 -8.66 4.85 -21.06
C SER A 79 -8.25 4.30 -19.70
N LYS A 80 -6.95 4.16 -19.45
CA LYS A 80 -6.37 3.78 -18.14
C LYS A 80 -6.80 4.72 -17.01
N ARG A 81 -7.11 5.98 -17.33
CA ARG A 81 -7.59 6.99 -16.37
C ARG A 81 -8.96 6.65 -15.77
N PHE A 82 -9.77 5.84 -16.46
CA PHE A 82 -11.09 5.42 -15.97
C PHE A 82 -11.05 4.16 -15.09
N ILE A 83 -9.86 3.59 -14.83
CA ILE A 83 -9.72 2.51 -13.87
C ILE A 83 -9.95 3.09 -12.47
N THR A 84 -10.99 2.61 -11.79
CA THR A 84 -11.28 3.01 -10.41
C THR A 84 -10.08 2.71 -9.52
N LYS A 85 -9.58 3.74 -8.85
CA LYS A 85 -8.56 3.65 -7.81
C LYS A 85 -9.14 4.19 -6.51
N VAL A 86 -8.93 3.45 -5.42
CA VAL A 86 -9.40 3.82 -4.08
C VAL A 86 -8.17 3.91 -3.19
N MET A 87 -8.03 5.00 -2.44
CA MET A 87 -6.98 5.11 -1.45
C MET A 87 -7.44 4.49 -0.14
N PHE A 88 -6.54 3.77 0.52
CA PHE A 88 -6.79 3.18 1.82
C PHE A 88 -5.70 3.58 2.79
N LEU A 89 -6.11 3.91 4.01
CA LEU A 89 -5.24 3.98 5.17
C LEU A 89 -5.14 2.58 5.77
N ALA A 90 -3.95 2.05 5.95
CA ALA A 90 -3.71 0.77 6.59
C ALA A 90 -2.89 0.96 7.86
N ALA A 91 -3.35 0.38 8.96
CA ALA A 91 -2.61 0.36 10.23
C ALA A 91 -2.22 -1.08 10.59
N VAL A 92 -0.94 -1.27 10.88
CA VAL A 92 -0.37 -2.55 11.32
C VAL A 92 0.59 -2.34 12.49
N ALA A 93 0.59 -3.27 13.43
CA ALA A 93 1.54 -3.28 14.54
C ALA A 93 2.31 -4.62 14.57
N ARG A 94 3.33 -4.76 15.41
CA ARG A 94 4.10 -6.01 15.47
C ARG A 94 3.21 -7.19 15.92
N PRO A 95 3.20 -8.34 15.19
CA PRO A 95 2.46 -9.51 15.64
C PRO A 95 2.98 -10.05 16.96
N ARG A 96 2.08 -10.59 17.79
CA ARG A 96 2.39 -11.08 19.14
C ARG A 96 2.02 -12.56 19.25
N TYR A 97 2.89 -13.34 19.89
CA TYR A 97 2.75 -14.79 20.04
C TYR A 97 2.89 -15.18 21.52
N ASP A 98 2.17 -16.21 21.93
CA ASP A 98 2.30 -16.86 23.23
C ASP A 98 3.61 -17.67 23.33
N ALA A 99 3.98 -18.13 24.53
CA ALA A 99 5.09 -19.04 24.80
C ALA A 99 5.03 -20.31 23.92
N ASN A 100 3.82 -20.80 23.63
CA ASN A 100 3.58 -21.94 22.74
C ASN A 100 3.59 -21.58 21.24
N LYS A 101 4.09 -20.39 20.87
CA LYS A 101 4.10 -19.84 19.51
C LYS A 101 2.72 -19.69 18.86
N LYS A 102 1.64 -19.69 19.66
CA LYS A 102 0.29 -19.41 19.18
C LYS A 102 0.14 -17.91 18.95
N CYS A 103 -0.36 -17.51 17.79
CA CYS A 103 -0.60 -16.10 17.46
C CYS A 103 -1.71 -15.53 18.36
N ILE A 104 -1.38 -14.51 19.16
CA ILE A 104 -2.34 -13.75 19.99
C ILE A 104 -2.82 -12.52 19.22
N PHE A 105 -1.93 -11.91 18.43
CA PHE A 105 -2.24 -10.75 17.61
C PHE A 105 -1.55 -10.88 16.25
N ASP A 106 -2.35 -10.85 15.18
CA ASP A 106 -1.90 -11.19 13.82
C ASP A 106 -1.23 -10.04 13.06
N ARG A 107 -0.97 -8.90 13.74
CA ARG A 107 -0.41 -7.63 13.23
C ARG A 107 -1.42 -6.64 12.66
N LYS A 108 -2.64 -7.07 12.34
CA LYS A 108 -3.59 -6.24 11.59
C LYS A 108 -4.45 -5.45 12.56
N ILE A 109 -4.50 -4.13 12.37
CA ILE A 109 -5.39 -3.26 13.14
C ILE A 109 -6.61 -2.92 12.30
N GLY A 110 -6.38 -2.43 11.07
CA GLY A 110 -7.47 -2.12 10.17
C GLY A 110 -7.01 -1.57 8.83
N ILE A 111 -7.98 -1.47 7.94
CA ILE A 111 -7.84 -0.82 6.65
C ILE A 111 -9.10 0.00 6.39
N TRP A 112 -8.93 1.28 6.10
CA TRP A 112 -10.04 2.23 5.94
C TRP A 112 -9.96 2.89 4.57
N PRO A 113 -11.01 2.75 3.73
CA PRO A 113 -11.06 3.44 2.45
C PRO A 113 -11.37 4.92 2.64
N PHE A 114 -10.69 5.78 1.88
CA PHE A 114 -11.08 7.17 1.72
C PHE A 114 -12.23 7.29 0.72
N VAL A 115 -13.45 7.16 1.23
CA VAL A 115 -14.68 7.23 0.45
C VAL A 115 -15.73 8.10 1.13
N GLN A 116 -16.53 8.78 0.32
CA GLN A 116 -17.65 9.61 0.76
C GLN A 116 -18.94 9.14 0.10
N LYS A 117 -20.07 9.22 0.81
CA LYS A 117 -21.40 9.14 0.21
C LYS A 117 -21.74 10.48 -0.43
N SER A 118 -21.94 10.50 -1.73
CA SER A 118 -22.36 11.67 -2.51
C SER A 118 -23.61 11.35 -3.31
N VAL A 119 -24.36 12.39 -3.68
CA VAL A 119 -25.58 12.23 -4.48
C VAL A 119 -25.24 12.34 -5.96
N ALA A 120 -25.81 11.47 -6.79
CA ALA A 120 -25.68 11.56 -8.24
C ALA A 120 -26.29 12.88 -8.76
N VAL A 121 -25.44 13.81 -9.20
CA VAL A 121 -25.85 15.14 -9.72
C VAL A 121 -26.60 15.04 -11.04
N ARG A 122 -26.22 14.08 -11.90
CA ARG A 122 -26.78 13.87 -13.23
C ARG A 122 -27.30 12.45 -13.38
N THR A 123 -28.42 12.32 -14.09
CA THR A 123 -28.92 11.03 -14.56
C THR A 123 -27.93 10.46 -15.57
N SER A 124 -27.59 9.18 -15.45
CA SER A 124 -26.87 8.44 -16.47
C SER A 124 -27.52 7.07 -16.66
N ARG A 125 -27.11 6.37 -17.72
CA ARG A 125 -27.63 5.02 -18.04
C ARG A 125 -27.59 4.05 -16.87
N ASN A 126 -26.61 4.20 -15.98
CA ASN A 126 -26.38 3.27 -14.87
C ASN A 126 -26.80 3.84 -13.50
N ARG A 127 -27.32 5.08 -13.43
CA ARG A 127 -27.70 5.71 -12.15
C ARG A 127 -28.69 6.87 -12.34
N PRO A 128 -29.84 6.88 -11.65
CA PRO A 128 -30.74 8.02 -11.64
C PRO A 128 -30.13 9.20 -10.85
N LYS A 129 -30.55 10.42 -11.19
CA LYS A 129 -30.24 11.62 -10.37
C LYS A 129 -30.81 11.41 -8.97
N GLY A 130 -30.06 11.77 -7.93
CA GLY A 130 -30.48 11.57 -6.54
C GLY A 130 -30.01 10.26 -5.89
N ALA A 131 -29.48 9.30 -6.67
CA ALA A 131 -28.95 8.06 -6.10
C ALA A 131 -27.74 8.33 -5.18
N ILE A 132 -27.69 7.67 -4.02
CA ILE A 132 -26.54 7.71 -3.11
C ILE A 132 -25.42 6.87 -3.72
N LEU A 133 -24.25 7.47 -3.86
CA LEU A 133 -23.06 6.87 -4.45
C LEU A 133 -21.89 6.94 -3.48
N THR A 134 -21.17 5.83 -3.37
CA THR A 134 -19.85 5.83 -2.73
C THR A 134 -18.82 6.30 -3.75
N VAL A 135 -18.23 7.47 -3.52
CA VAL A 135 -17.20 8.06 -4.37
C VAL A 135 -15.87 8.10 -3.63
N THR A 136 -14.78 7.92 -4.37
CA THR A 136 -13.42 7.99 -3.82
C THR A 136 -13.04 9.41 -3.54
N GLN A 137 -12.47 9.66 -2.36
CA GLN A 137 -11.94 10.96 -1.98
C GLN A 137 -10.42 10.98 -2.19
N SER A 138 -9.90 12.07 -2.77
CA SER A 138 -8.46 12.34 -2.74
C SER A 138 -8.11 12.90 -1.37
N VAL A 139 -7.06 12.39 -0.75
CA VAL A 139 -6.49 13.01 0.45
C VAL A 139 -5.23 13.73 0.01
N ASP A 140 -5.19 15.02 0.30
CA ASP A 140 -4.04 15.88 0.07
C ASP A 140 -3.44 16.24 1.45
N SER A 141 -2.23 16.79 1.47
CA SER A 141 -1.50 17.09 2.73
C SER A 141 -2.27 18.00 3.69
N ASP A 142 -3.16 18.83 3.17
CA ASP A 142 -3.91 19.84 3.94
C ASP A 142 -4.96 19.23 4.87
N VAL A 143 -5.25 17.93 4.72
CA VAL A 143 -6.21 17.19 5.56
C VAL A 143 -5.54 16.64 6.82
N TYR A 144 -4.21 16.55 6.85
CA TYR A 144 -3.44 16.07 7.98
C TYR A 144 -3.12 17.21 8.94
N TYR A 145 -3.76 17.19 10.11
CA TYR A 145 -3.38 18.04 11.25
C TYR A 145 -2.51 17.22 12.20
N ASP A 146 -1.36 17.78 12.59
CA ASP A 146 -0.44 17.20 13.58
C ASP A 146 -1.07 17.08 14.98
#